data_AF-A0A7C7Q3L1-F1
#
_entry.id   AF-A0A7C7Q3L1-F1
#
_cell.length_a   1.000
_cell.length_b   1.000
_cell.length_c   1.000
_cell.angle_alpha   90.00
_cell.angle_beta   90.00
_cell.angle_gamma   90.00
#
_symmetry.space_group_name_H-M   'P 1'
#
loop_
_entity.id
_entity.type
_entity.pdbx_description
1 polymer ?
#
loop_
_entity_poly.entity_id
_entity_poly.type
_entity_poly.pdbx_seq_one_letter_code
_entity_poly.pdbx_strand_id
1 'polypeptide(L)'
;MRKIPERCPTCGETLEVTELSCLSCGTAIRGRWTTCPFCKLPPGDLEFLETFLRCRGNVKEMERILKLSYPTVRNRLNELLLRLGYVVEESRIADRHREVLDLLDRGEITASEAARRLANLGKRPLRKHKEI
;
A
#
# COMPACT_ATOMS: atom_id res chain seq x y z
N MET A 1 18.61 0.18 17.53
CA MET A 1 19.06 -0.52 16.30
C MET A 1 19.09 0.49 15.15
N ARG A 2 20.12 0.48 14.30
CA ARG A 2 20.16 1.32 13.09
C ARG A 2 19.53 0.57 11.93
N LYS A 3 18.70 1.24 11.14
CA LYS A 3 18.11 0.68 9.91
C LYS A 3 19.22 0.49 8.86
N ILE A 4 19.11 -0.56 8.05
CA ILE A 4 19.98 -0.74 6.89
C ILE A 4 19.77 0.45 5.95
N PRO A 5 20.84 1.10 5.44
CA PRO A 5 20.68 2.15 4.43
C PRO A 5 20.01 1.59 3.17
N GLU A 6 18.95 2.24 2.71
CA GLU A 6 18.22 1.83 1.50
C GLU A 6 18.75 2.50 0.24
N ARG A 7 19.41 3.66 0.40
CA ARG A 7 19.94 4.48 -0.68
C ARG A 7 21.43 4.71 -0.49
N CYS A 8 22.15 4.72 -1.61
CA CYS A 8 23.55 5.04 -1.66
C CYS A 8 23.75 6.51 -1.23
N PRO A 9 24.57 6.80 -0.20
CA PRO A 9 24.80 8.17 0.26
C PRO A 9 25.54 9.03 -0.77
N THR A 10 26.14 8.42 -1.80
CA THR A 10 26.88 9.11 -2.86
C THR A 10 26.00 9.48 -4.05
N CYS A 11 25.18 8.55 -4.56
CA CYS A 11 24.39 8.76 -5.79
C CYS A 11 22.87 8.67 -5.60
N GLY A 12 22.38 8.29 -4.42
CA GLY A 12 20.95 8.18 -4.13
C GLY A 12 20.27 6.93 -4.70
N GLU A 13 20.99 6.09 -5.45
CA GLU A 13 20.51 4.82 -6.01
C GLU A 13 20.17 3.79 -4.93
N THR A 14 19.34 2.80 -5.30
CA THR A 14 18.92 1.74 -4.37
C THR A 14 20.08 0.81 -4.03
N LEU A 15 20.23 0.48 -2.75
CA LEU A 15 21.21 -0.50 -2.28
C LEU A 15 20.63 -1.93 -2.25
N GLU A 16 21.45 -2.91 -2.63
CA GLU A 16 21.16 -4.33 -2.47
C GLU A 16 21.95 -4.92 -1.30
N VAL A 17 21.37 -5.90 -0.61
CA VAL A 17 22.09 -6.69 0.40
C VAL A 17 22.94 -7.72 -0.33
N THR A 18 24.25 -7.78 -0.03
CA THR A 18 25.19 -8.66 -0.74
C THR A 18 25.83 -9.75 0.12
N GLU A 19 25.75 -9.63 1.44
CA GLU A 19 26.30 -10.61 2.38
C GLU A 19 25.43 -10.70 3.64
N LEU A 20 25.20 -11.92 4.11
CA LEU A 20 24.57 -12.23 5.40
C LEU A 20 25.53 -13.07 6.24
N SER A 21 25.70 -12.71 7.51
CA SER A 21 26.64 -13.40 8.41
C SER A 21 25.91 -14.01 9.60
N CYS A 22 26.11 -15.31 9.82
CA CYS A 22 25.58 -16.01 10.98
C CYS A 22 26.43 -15.70 12.23
N LEU A 23 25.84 -15.05 13.22
CA LEU A 23 26.54 -14.71 14.48
C LEU A 23 26.86 -15.94 15.34
N SER A 24 26.21 -17.08 15.09
CA SER A 24 26.43 -18.30 15.89
C SER A 24 27.60 -19.15 15.40
N CYS A 25 27.83 -19.23 14.08
CA CYS A 25 28.84 -20.12 13.50
C CYS A 25 29.79 -19.45 12.51
N GLY A 26 29.63 -18.15 12.25
CA GLY A 26 30.49 -17.39 11.36
C GLY A 26 30.27 -17.63 9.86
N THR A 27 29.32 -18.50 9.47
CA THR A 27 28.99 -18.71 8.05
C THR A 27 28.60 -17.39 7.40
N ALA A 28 29.31 -17.03 6.33
CA ALA A 28 28.98 -15.90 5.46
C ALA A 28 28.32 -16.43 4.18
N ILE A 29 27.12 -15.92 3.88
CA ILE A 29 26.37 -16.23 2.67
C ILE A 29 26.45 -15.00 1.78
N ARG A 30 26.93 -15.16 0.54
CA ARG A 30 27.02 -14.09 -0.46
C ARG A 30 26.01 -14.30 -1.58
N GLY A 31 25.43 -13.21 -2.06
CA GLY A 31 24.37 -13.22 -3.05
C GLY A 31 23.91 -11.81 -3.37
N ARG A 32 22.80 -11.67 -4.08
CA ARG A 32 22.12 -10.38 -4.25
C ARG A 32 20.71 -10.54 -3.74
N TRP A 33 20.35 -9.78 -2.71
CA TRP A 33 19.03 -9.80 -2.12
C TRP A 33 18.44 -8.41 -2.08
N THR A 34 17.14 -8.36 -2.33
CA THR A 34 16.35 -7.15 -2.11
C THR A 34 16.11 -6.96 -0.62
N THR A 35 16.09 -5.72 -0.16
CA THR A 35 15.67 -5.37 1.19
C THR A 35 14.20 -5.72 1.42
N CYS A 36 13.83 -5.98 2.68
CA CYS A 36 12.44 -6.33 3.01
C CYS A 36 11.48 -5.18 2.66
N PRO A 37 10.22 -5.44 2.27
CA PRO A 37 9.27 -4.37 1.90
C PRO A 37 9.06 -3.32 2.99
N PHE A 38 8.98 -3.75 4.25
CA PHE A 38 8.87 -2.87 5.42
C PHE A 38 10.15 -2.08 5.69
N CYS A 39 11.29 -2.63 5.29
CA CYS A 39 12.58 -1.97 5.39
C CYS A 39 12.63 -0.75 4.48
N LYS A 40 11.66 -0.52 3.59
CA LYS A 40 11.57 0.68 2.75
C LYS A 40 10.61 1.76 3.27
N LEU A 41 9.88 1.45 4.34
CA LEU A 41 8.89 2.37 4.89
C LEU A 41 9.57 3.52 5.65
N PRO A 42 9.13 4.77 5.46
CA PRO A 42 9.49 5.88 6.32
C PRO A 42 9.19 5.60 7.80
N PRO A 43 9.90 6.22 8.76
CA PRO A 43 9.67 5.99 10.18
C PRO A 43 8.20 6.16 10.61
N GLY A 44 7.53 7.21 10.12
CA GLY A 44 6.13 7.47 10.45
C GLY A 44 5.14 6.45 9.87
N ASP A 45 5.52 5.72 8.83
CA ASP A 45 4.71 4.63 8.27
C ASP A 45 4.89 3.34 9.09
N LEU A 46 6.12 3.08 9.54
CA LEU A 46 6.42 1.95 10.43
C LEU A 46 5.68 2.11 11.77
N GLU A 47 5.73 3.29 12.38
CA GLU A 47 5.01 3.58 13.63
C GLU A 47 3.49 3.41 13.46
N PHE A 48 2.96 3.83 12.30
CA PHE A 48 1.54 3.66 11.99
C PHE A 48 1.17 2.18 11.82
N LEU A 49 2.01 1.40 11.12
CA LEU A 49 1.84 -0.05 10.98
C LEU A 49 1.93 -0.77 12.33
N GLU A 50 2.89 -0.43 13.17
CA GLU A 50 3.01 -0.96 14.53
C GLU A 50 1.77 -0.65 15.37
N THR A 51 1.24 0.57 15.25
CA THR A 51 -0.01 0.94 15.92
C THR A 51 -1.18 0.10 15.44
N PHE A 52 -1.31 -0.11 14.13
CA PHE A 52 -2.33 -0.99 13.56
C PHE A 52 -2.24 -2.41 14.12
N LEU A 53 -1.03 -2.99 14.19
CA LEU A 53 -0.79 -4.32 14.74
C LEU A 53 -1.09 -4.39 16.24
N ARG A 54 -0.68 -3.39 17.03
CA ARG A 54 -1.01 -3.28 18.46
C ARG A 54 -2.52 -3.21 18.70
N CYS A 55 -3.25 -2.55 17.81
CA CYS A 55 -4.71 -2.48 17.83
C CYS A 55 -5.37 -3.73 17.23
N ARG A 56 -4.61 -4.75 16.81
CA ARG A 56 -5.11 -5.96 16.13
C ARG A 56 -5.97 -5.64 14.91
N GLY A 57 -5.64 -4.56 14.21
CA GLY A 57 -6.38 -4.05 13.06
C GLY A 57 -7.67 -3.31 13.37
N ASN A 58 -7.96 -2.98 14.64
CA ASN A 58 -9.13 -2.20 15.01
C ASN A 58 -8.94 -0.71 14.69
N VAL A 59 -9.49 -0.27 13.55
CA VAL A 59 -9.40 1.13 13.08
C VAL A 59 -10.03 2.13 14.06
N LYS A 60 -11.13 1.78 14.73
CA LYS A 60 -11.76 2.66 15.73
C LYS A 60 -10.84 2.90 16.92
N GLU A 61 -10.12 1.87 17.34
CA GLU A 61 -9.14 2.01 18.43
C GLU A 61 -7.94 2.85 17.97
N MET A 62 -7.52 2.71 16.71
CA MET A 62 -6.48 3.58 16.13
C MET A 62 -6.90 5.06 16.11
N GLU A 63 -8.15 5.38 15.76
CA GLU A 63 -8.65 6.76 15.81
C GLU A 63 -8.51 7.36 17.20
N ARG A 64 -8.87 6.59 18.24
CA ARG A 64 -8.78 7.00 19.63
C ARG A 64 -7.33 7.26 20.06
N ILE A 65 -6.42 6.36 19.70
CA ILE A 65 -5.00 6.45 20.06
C ILE A 65 -4.30 7.58 19.29
N LEU A 66 -4.54 7.66 17.98
CA LEU A 66 -3.89 8.62 17.09
C LEU A 66 -4.57 10.00 17.10
N LYS A 67 -5.76 10.12 17.69
CA LYS A 67 -6.61 11.33 17.69
C LYS A 67 -6.90 11.82 16.27
N LEU A 68 -7.18 10.88 15.37
CA LEU A 68 -7.50 11.12 13.97
C LEU A 68 -8.94 10.71 13.68
N SER A 69 -9.53 11.30 12.65
CA SER A 69 -10.84 10.87 12.16
C SER A 69 -10.76 9.50 11.47
N TYR A 70 -11.85 8.71 11.52
CA TYR A 70 -11.96 7.44 10.78
C TYR A 70 -11.49 7.55 9.31
N PRO A 71 -11.94 8.56 8.53
CA PRO A 71 -11.47 8.74 7.15
C PRO A 71 -9.96 8.93 7.04
N THR A 72 -9.35 9.69 7.95
CA THR A 72 -7.90 9.94 7.94
C THR A 72 -7.10 8.66 8.20
N VAL A 73 -7.51 7.86 9.18
CA VAL A 73 -6.83 6.59 9.49
C VAL A 73 -6.96 5.62 8.31
N ARG A 74 -8.15 5.53 7.71
CA ARG A 74 -8.39 4.67 6.55
C ARG A 74 -7.58 5.09 5.33
N ASN A 75 -7.52 6.39 5.01
CA ASN A 75 -6.72 6.89 3.90
C ASN A 75 -5.23 6.59 4.12
N ARG A 76 -4.73 6.76 5.34
CA ARG A 76 -3.35 6.44 5.68
C ARG A 76 -3.04 4.94 5.57
N LEU A 77 -3.99 4.05 5.89
CA LEU A 77 -3.87 2.61 5.63
C LEU A 77 -3.77 2.30 4.14
N ASN A 78 -4.60 2.96 3.33
CA ASN A 78 -4.57 2.79 1.87
C ASN A 78 -3.23 3.25 1.27
N GLU A 79 -2.73 4.41 1.70
CA GLU A 79 -1.42 4.91 1.28
C GLU A 79 -0.29 3.96 1.67
N LEU A 80 -0.34 3.41 2.89
CA LEU A 80 0.62 2.41 3.36
C LEU A 80 0.59 1.13 2.50
N LEU A 81 -0.61 0.65 2.17
CA LEU A 81 -0.78 -0.52 1.29
C LEU A 81 -0.18 -0.26 -0.10
N LEU A 82 -0.44 0.92 -0.68
CA LEU A 82 0.14 1.31 -1.97
C LEU A 82 1.67 1.37 -1.92
N ARG A 83 2.25 1.93 -0.85
CA ARG A 83 3.73 1.97 -0.66
C ARG A 83 4.35 0.59 -0.55
N LEU A 84 3.61 -0.36 0.03
CA LEU A 84 4.01 -1.76 0.10
C LEU A 84 3.76 -2.54 -1.21
N GLY A 85 3.21 -1.90 -2.23
CA GLY A 85 2.93 -2.50 -3.55
C GLY A 85 1.62 -3.27 -3.62
N TYR A 86 0.72 -3.12 -2.64
CA TYR A 86 -0.61 -3.72 -2.68
C TYR A 86 -1.60 -2.82 -3.41
N VAL A 87 -2.53 -3.45 -4.14
CA VAL A 87 -3.58 -2.73 -4.85
C VAL A 87 -4.79 -2.51 -3.94
N VAL A 88 -5.26 -1.26 -3.84
CA VAL A 88 -6.41 -0.87 -3.02
C VAL A 88 -7.65 -0.76 -3.91
N GLU A 89 -8.82 -1.26 -3.46
CA GLU A 89 -10.05 -1.21 -4.27
C GLU A 89 -10.44 0.22 -4.69
N GLU A 90 -10.25 1.21 -3.80
CA GLU A 90 -10.53 2.62 -4.11
C GLU A 90 -9.60 3.17 -5.21
N SER A 91 -8.34 2.72 -5.27
CA SER A 91 -7.45 3.07 -6.38
C SER A 91 -7.91 2.41 -7.69
N ARG A 92 -8.36 1.14 -7.65
CA ARG A 92 -8.94 0.47 -8.81
C ARG A 92 -10.19 1.17 -9.33
N ILE A 93 -11.03 1.70 -8.44
CA ILE A 93 -12.22 2.46 -8.84
C ILE A 93 -11.81 3.77 -9.51
N ALA A 94 -10.84 4.49 -8.94
CA ALA A 94 -10.31 5.72 -9.55
C ALA A 94 -9.67 5.46 -10.92
N ASP A 95 -8.90 4.38 -11.07
CA ASP A 95 -8.26 3.98 -12.33
C ASP A 95 -9.30 3.63 -13.39
N ARG A 96 -10.32 2.84 -13.02
CA ARG A 96 -11.46 2.52 -13.92
C ARG A 96 -12.27 3.76 -14.29
N HIS A 97 -12.41 4.72 -13.37
CA HIS A 97 -13.08 5.98 -13.65
C HIS A 97 -12.30 6.79 -14.70
N ARG A 98 -10.97 6.79 -14.61
CA ARG A 98 -10.08 7.44 -15.60
C ARG A 98 -10.17 6.76 -16.95
N GLU A 99 -10.13 5.43 -16.99
CA GLU A 99 -10.26 4.64 -18.23
C GLU A 99 -11.56 4.95 -18.99
N VAL A 100 -12.69 5.08 -18.28
CA VAL A 100 -13.98 5.44 -18.89
C VAL A 100 -13.96 6.85 -19.49
N LEU A 101 -13.28 7.81 -18.84
CA LEU A 101 -13.15 9.17 -19.37
C LEU A 101 -12.24 9.22 -20.60
N ASP A 102 -11.13 8.47 -20.60
CA ASP A 102 -10.22 8.38 -21.75
C ASP A 102 -10.95 7.78 -22.98
N LEU A 103 -11.78 6.75 -22.78
CA LEU A 103 -12.60 6.18 -23.86
C LEU A 103 -13.62 7.17 -24.42
N LEU A 104 -14.18 8.04 -23.57
CA LEU A 104 -15.11 9.09 -24.01
C LEU A 104 -14.38 10.17 -24.81
N ASP A 105 -13.20 10.60 -24.35
CA ASP A 105 -12.38 11.61 -25.02
C ASP A 105 -11.90 11.14 -26.41
N ARG A 106 -11.57 9.85 -26.53
CA ARG A 106 -11.24 9.21 -27.82
C ARG A 106 -12.45 8.92 -28.70
N GLY A 107 -13.67 9.19 -28.23
CA GLY A 107 -14.91 8.97 -28.98
C GLY A 107 -15.29 7.49 -29.16
N GLU A 108 -14.66 6.57 -28.42
CA GLU A 108 -14.93 5.14 -28.49
C GLU A 108 -16.27 4.75 -27.81
N ILE A 109 -16.75 5.60 -26.90
CA ILE A 109 -18.04 5.45 -26.22
C ILE A 109 -18.83 6.75 -26.24
N THR A 110 -20.15 6.64 -26.15
CA THR A 110 -21.04 7.82 -26.06
C THR A 110 -21.06 8.39 -24.64
N ALA A 111 -21.46 9.65 -24.49
CA ALA A 111 -21.67 10.27 -23.19
C ALA A 111 -22.67 9.51 -22.30
N SER A 112 -23.73 8.94 -22.91
CA SER A 112 -24.70 8.10 -22.21
C SER A 112 -24.09 6.77 -21.72
N GLU A 113 -23.20 6.17 -22.51
CA GLU A 113 -22.49 4.95 -22.14
C GLU A 113 -21.49 5.19 -21.01
N ALA A 114 -20.73 6.29 -21.09
CA ALA A 114 -19.80 6.71 -20.04
C ALA A 114 -20.55 6.93 -18.71
N ALA A 115 -21.66 7.67 -18.72
CA ALA A 115 -22.47 7.92 -17.52
C ALA A 115 -22.97 6.61 -16.87
N ARG A 116 -23.40 5.63 -17.68
CA ARG A 116 -23.84 4.32 -17.19
C ARG A 116 -22.70 3.52 -16.55
N ARG A 117 -21.51 3.51 -17.17
CA ARG A 117 -20.34 2.81 -16.65
C ARG A 117 -19.86 3.43 -15.33
N LEU A 118 -19.77 4.76 -15.27
CA LEU A 118 -19.40 5.49 -14.05
C LEU A 118 -20.38 5.24 -12.90
N ALA A 119 -21.70 5.24 -13.17
CA ALA A 119 -22.73 4.96 -12.17
C ALA A 119 -22.66 3.53 -11.60
N ASN A 120 -22.09 2.58 -12.34
CA ASN A 120 -21.92 1.18 -11.90
C ASN A 120 -20.61 0.94 -11.15
N LEU A 121 -19.59 1.78 -11.32
CA LEU A 121 -18.30 1.67 -10.59
C LEU A 121 -18.45 1.95 -9.08
N GLY A 122 -19.43 2.77 -8.68
CA GLY A 122 -19.72 3.09 -7.27
C GLY A 122 -20.60 2.07 -6.53
N LYS A 123 -21.13 1.05 -7.22
CA LYS A 123 -21.96 0.02 -6.60
C LYS A 123 -21.07 -1.06 -5.99
N ARG A 124 -20.85 -0.97 -4.68
CA ARG A 124 -20.21 -2.00 -3.87
C ARG A 124 -20.87 -3.36 -4.18
N PRO A 125 -20.14 -4.41 -4.63
CA PRO A 125 -20.75 -5.73 -4.72
C PRO A 125 -21.17 -6.11 -3.30
N LEU A 126 -22.46 -6.36 -3.11
CA LEU A 126 -22.98 -6.97 -1.89
C LEU A 126 -22.16 -8.24 -1.66
N ARG A 127 -21.25 -8.21 -0.68
CA ARG A 127 -20.54 -9.41 -0.23
C ARG A 127 -21.62 -10.35 0.27
N LYS A 128 -22.02 -11.31 -0.57
CA LYS A 128 -22.71 -12.50 -0.10
C LYS A 128 -21.71 -13.24 0.78
N HIS A 129 -21.80 -13.03 2.09
CA HIS A 129 -21.26 -14.01 3.03
C HIS A 129 -21.99 -15.32 2.71
N LYS A 130 -21.28 -16.28 2.15
CA LYS A 130 -21.66 -17.68 2.22
C LYS A 130 -20.56 -18.41 2.95
N GLU A 131 -20.98 -19.02 4.05
CA GLU A 131 -20.28 -19.83 5.04
C GLU A 131 -19.21 -20.74 4.46
N ILE A 132 -18.10 -20.91 5.20
CA ILE A 132 -17.58 -22.20 5.69
C ILE A 132 -16.97 -21.94 7.08
#